data_AF-A0A1R0G5P5-F1
#
_entry.id   AF-A0A1R0G5P5-F1
#
_cell.length_a   1.000
_cell.length_b   1.000
_cell.length_c   1.000
_cell.angle_alpha   90.00
_cell.angle_beta   90.00
_cell.angle_gamma   90.00
#
_symmetry.space_group_name_H-M   'P 1'
#
loop_
_entity.id
_entity.type
_entity.pdbx_description
1 polymer ?
#
loop_
_entity_poly.entity_id
_entity_poly.type
_entity_poly.pdbx_seq_one_letter_code
_entity_poly.pdbx_strand_id
1 'polypeptide(L)'
;MIKSNNKVQFNIRCTSEFRRQLTDIAYLSGYVKKVKTERVGKDGFQIEASTLEPLERFSMLERKQGVSEMIMSIYANEYLKINGADKSDMRDLERKFNQTNSNMSQLRDLSEGKSFEHKGKTYSLEALCDDFFKVRVELGKEVNKILEKKTLNDVNDGPLIKAMRDFGSSNDTELLKDRVTFVTNLETEQKLREDGSEIKPALRQLMKTTEVKKEGAPINDPQIIEALQIYQRLNKNIGAAHLAIKENKSPVFDLYKAISQRKNEAIALVKKIRGLK
;
A
#
# COMPACT_ATOMS: atom_id res chain seq x y z
N MET A 1 5.42 -32.03 -2.09
CA MET A 1 6.51 -31.95 -1.11
C MET A 1 5.99 -31.27 0.15
N ILE A 2 5.94 -31.99 1.26
CA ILE A 2 5.44 -31.51 2.55
C ILE A 2 6.56 -30.66 3.17
N LYS A 3 6.38 -29.34 3.28
CA LYS A 3 7.28 -28.47 4.05
C LYS A 3 7.10 -28.82 5.53
N SER A 4 8.03 -29.57 6.12
CA SER A 4 8.13 -29.71 7.56
C SER A 4 8.36 -28.32 8.16
N ASN A 5 7.36 -27.77 8.84
CA ASN A 5 7.47 -26.54 9.62
C ASN A 5 8.33 -26.85 10.86
N ASN A 6 9.65 -26.93 10.69
CA ASN A 6 10.61 -27.04 11.78
C ASN A 6 10.71 -25.67 12.47
N LYS A 7 9.67 -25.33 13.24
CA LYS A 7 9.69 -24.20 14.14
C LYS A 7 10.54 -24.58 15.36
N VAL A 8 11.54 -23.76 15.66
CA VAL A 8 12.40 -23.88 16.84
C VAL A 8 11.95 -22.85 17.84
N GLN A 9 11.83 -23.24 19.11
CA GLN A 9 11.48 -22.35 20.20
C GLN A 9 12.63 -22.24 21.18
N PHE A 10 13.00 -21.02 21.54
CA PHE A 10 14.01 -20.76 22.57
C PHE A 10 13.63 -19.56 23.44
N ASN A 11 14.19 -19.53 24.64
CA ASN A 11 13.94 -18.50 25.65
C ASN A 11 15.24 -17.80 26.01
N ILE A 12 15.18 -16.48 26.16
CA ILE A 12 16.28 -15.70 26.71
C ILE A 12 15.83 -14.97 27.97
N ARG A 13 16.75 -14.77 28.91
CA ARG A 13 16.56 -13.84 30.03
C ARG A 13 16.94 -12.43 29.58
N CYS A 14 16.13 -11.45 29.94
CA CYS A 14 16.35 -10.06 29.54
C CYS A 14 15.87 -9.09 30.63
N THR A 15 16.19 -7.81 30.44
CA THR A 15 15.56 -6.72 31.19
C THR A 15 14.14 -6.49 30.67
N SER A 16 13.29 -5.85 31.49
CA SER A 16 11.96 -5.40 31.05
C SER A 16 12.06 -4.40 29.90
N GLU A 17 13.09 -3.55 29.95
CA GLU A 17 13.38 -2.57 28.90
C GLU A 17 13.71 -3.20 27.56
N PHE A 18 14.55 -4.25 27.54
CA PHE A 18 14.86 -5.01 26.32
C PHE A 18 13.58 -5.57 25.68
N ARG A 19 12.74 -6.23 26.48
CA ARG A 19 11.48 -6.81 26.01
C ARG A 19 10.53 -5.74 25.48
N ARG A 20 10.45 -4.60 26.18
CA ARG A 20 9.63 -3.45 25.82
C ARG A 20 10.02 -2.87 24.47
N GLN A 21 11.29 -2.50 24.32
CA GLN A 21 11.83 -1.87 23.11
C GLN A 21 11.65 -2.77 21.89
N LEU A 22 11.94 -4.08 22.02
CA LEU A 22 11.78 -5.03 20.92
C LEU A 22 10.30 -5.22 20.52
N THR A 23 9.38 -5.22 21.50
CA THR A 23 7.94 -5.26 21.24
C THR A 23 7.46 -3.98 20.54
N ASP A 24 8.01 -2.83 20.91
CA ASP A 24 7.66 -1.54 20.30
C ASP A 24 8.10 -1.46 18.84
N ILE A 25 9.32 -1.92 18.51
CA ILE A 25 9.79 -2.02 17.12
C ILE A 25 8.86 -2.92 16.30
N ALA A 26 8.46 -4.08 16.83
CA ALA A 26 7.54 -4.99 16.14
C ALA A 26 6.15 -4.39 15.92
N TYR A 27 5.69 -3.54 16.84
CA TYR A 27 4.43 -2.81 16.68
C TYR A 27 4.53 -1.68 15.65
N LEU A 28 5.57 -0.84 15.74
CA LEU A 28 5.78 0.28 14.82
C LEU A 28 6.04 -0.18 13.38
N SER A 29 6.66 -1.35 13.20
CA SER A 29 6.85 -1.98 11.88
C SER A 29 5.65 -2.78 11.38
N GLY A 30 4.58 -2.91 12.17
CA GLY A 30 3.32 -3.53 11.76
C GLY A 30 3.25 -5.06 11.87
N TYR A 31 4.19 -5.70 12.57
CA TYR A 31 4.16 -7.15 12.86
C TYR A 31 3.29 -7.49 14.09
N VAL A 32 3.04 -6.52 14.96
CA VAL A 32 2.02 -6.66 16.00
C VAL A 32 0.74 -6.00 15.53
N LYS A 33 -0.39 -6.71 15.67
CA LYS A 33 -1.72 -6.19 15.29
C LYS A 33 -1.97 -4.83 15.96
N LYS A 34 -2.42 -3.84 15.17
CA LYS A 34 -2.81 -2.52 15.69
C LYS A 34 -3.79 -2.67 16.84
N VAL A 35 -3.46 -2.06 17.98
CA VAL A 35 -4.30 -2.04 19.18
C VAL A 35 -4.80 -0.62 19.37
N LYS A 36 -6.08 -0.48 19.68
CA LYS A 36 -6.72 0.78 20.05
C LYS A 36 -7.12 0.71 21.52
N THR A 37 -7.08 1.83 22.20
CA THR A 37 -7.59 1.92 23.57
C THR A 37 -9.12 1.88 23.56
N GLU A 38 -9.70 1.47 24.68
CA GLU A 38 -11.14 1.59 24.92
C GLU A 38 -11.57 3.05 25.14
N ARG A 39 -10.60 3.94 25.44
CA ARG A 39 -10.83 5.37 25.62
C ARG A 39 -11.01 6.06 24.27
N VAL A 40 -12.02 6.92 24.22
CA VAL A 40 -12.29 7.76 23.06
C VAL A 40 -11.61 9.12 23.30
N GLY A 41 -10.83 9.58 22.32
CA GLY A 41 -10.18 10.89 22.35
C GLY A 41 -11.18 12.04 22.18
N LYS A 42 -10.68 13.28 22.25
CA LYS A 42 -11.50 14.50 22.15
C LYS A 42 -12.31 14.58 20.85
N ASP A 43 -11.82 13.96 19.78
CA ASP A 43 -12.44 13.97 18.46
C ASP A 43 -13.42 12.80 18.22
N GLY A 44 -13.79 12.05 19.26
CA GLY A 44 -14.73 10.92 19.15
C GLY A 44 -14.12 9.64 18.57
N PHE A 45 -12.82 9.61 18.30
CA PHE A 45 -12.11 8.42 17.81
C PHE A 45 -11.34 7.69 18.92
N GLN A 46 -11.33 6.36 18.86
CA GLN A 46 -10.49 5.53 19.73
C GLN A 46 -9.01 5.84 19.50
N ILE A 47 -8.25 5.99 20.60
CA ILE A 47 -6.83 6.36 20.56
C ILE A 47 -5.99 5.16 20.10
N GLU A 48 -5.11 5.33 19.11
CA GLU A 48 -4.20 4.27 18.68
C GLU A 48 -3.05 4.09 19.69
N ALA A 49 -2.63 2.85 19.96
CA ALA A 49 -1.54 2.61 20.91
C ALA A 49 -0.20 3.25 20.48
N SER A 50 -0.04 3.57 19.18
CA SER A 50 1.13 4.28 18.63
C SER A 50 1.27 5.70 19.17
N THR A 51 0.19 6.33 19.63
CA THR A 51 0.21 7.69 20.17
C THR A 51 0.39 7.71 21.69
N LEU A 52 0.44 6.55 22.35
CA LEU A 52 0.65 6.44 23.79
C LEU A 52 2.13 6.48 24.13
N GLU A 53 2.43 6.78 25.39
CA GLU A 53 3.78 6.67 25.92
C GLU A 53 4.26 5.21 25.88
N PRO A 54 5.58 4.96 25.71
CA PRO A 54 6.10 3.61 25.49
C PRO A 54 5.75 2.57 26.57
N LEU A 55 5.63 2.96 27.85
CA LEU A 55 5.22 2.04 28.92
C LEU A 55 3.75 1.63 28.82
N GLU A 56 2.86 2.60 28.58
CA GLU A 56 1.42 2.34 28.41
C GLU A 56 1.20 1.45 27.19
N ARG A 57 1.86 1.80 26.07
CA ARG A 57 1.84 1.01 24.85
C ARG A 57 2.29 -0.43 25.10
N PHE A 58 3.37 -0.65 25.83
CA PHE A 58 3.87 -1.99 26.12
C PHE A 58 2.88 -2.85 26.92
N SER A 59 2.22 -2.29 27.94
CA SER A 59 1.22 -3.04 28.72
C SER A 59 0.07 -3.58 27.86
N MET A 60 -0.26 -2.90 26.77
CA MET A 60 -1.27 -3.34 25.81
C MET A 60 -0.75 -4.41 24.83
N LEU A 61 0.56 -4.43 24.58
CA LEU A 61 1.20 -5.24 23.54
C LEU A 61 1.92 -6.48 24.05
N GLU A 62 2.29 -6.54 25.33
CA GLU A 62 3.17 -7.57 25.90
C GLU A 62 2.72 -9.02 25.72
N ARG A 63 1.42 -9.24 25.46
CA ARG A 63 0.81 -10.56 25.20
C ARG A 63 0.59 -10.85 23.71
N LYS A 64 0.88 -9.91 22.83
CA LYS A 64 0.67 -10.03 21.39
C LYS A 64 1.90 -10.63 20.73
N GLN A 65 1.67 -11.55 19.79
CA GLN A 65 2.71 -12.15 18.97
C GLN A 65 3.06 -11.21 17.81
N GLY A 66 4.31 -11.25 17.36
CA GLY A 66 4.79 -10.46 16.21
C GLY A 66 6.30 -10.27 16.17
N VAL A 67 6.97 -10.26 17.34
CA VAL A 67 8.43 -10.09 17.42
C VAL A 67 9.20 -11.17 16.66
N SER A 68 8.81 -12.45 16.81
CA SER A 68 9.51 -13.54 16.10
C SER A 68 9.30 -13.47 14.59
N GLU A 69 8.11 -13.07 14.14
CA GLU A 69 7.79 -12.89 12.71
C GLU A 69 8.60 -11.75 12.10
N MET A 70 8.75 -10.65 12.84
CA MET A 70 9.60 -9.52 12.44
C MET A 70 11.05 -9.98 12.23
N ILE A 71 11.64 -10.69 13.20
CA ILE A 71 13.03 -11.15 13.11
C ILE A 71 13.22 -12.14 11.95
N MET A 72 12.32 -13.12 11.80
CA MET A 72 12.35 -14.03 10.65
C MET A 72 12.24 -13.27 9.33
N SER A 73 11.39 -12.25 9.26
CA SER A 73 11.25 -11.44 8.05
C SER A 73 12.49 -10.62 7.73
N ILE A 74 13.20 -10.10 8.74
CA ILE A 74 14.47 -9.39 8.52
C ILE A 74 15.49 -10.34 7.90
N TYR A 75 15.66 -11.55 8.45
CA TYR A 75 16.63 -12.50 7.91
C TYR A 75 16.26 -13.08 6.55
N ALA A 76 14.97 -13.20 6.25
CA ALA A 76 14.50 -13.67 4.94
C ALA A 76 14.64 -12.62 3.84
N ASN A 77 14.50 -11.33 4.18
CA ASN A 77 14.51 -10.24 3.22
C ASN A 77 15.82 -9.43 3.22
N GLU A 78 16.65 -9.59 4.25
CA GLU A 78 17.83 -8.75 4.55
C GLU A 78 17.51 -7.29 4.94
N TYR A 79 16.23 -6.96 5.10
CA TYR A 79 15.74 -5.65 5.55
C TYR A 79 14.47 -5.78 6.39
N LEU A 80 14.20 -4.78 7.24
CA LEU A 80 12.94 -4.69 7.97
C LEU A 80 11.88 -4.06 7.07
N LYS A 81 10.93 -4.90 6.64
CA LYS A 81 9.77 -4.44 5.88
C LYS A 81 8.70 -3.85 6.79
N ILE A 82 8.26 -2.60 6.54
CA ILE A 82 7.07 -2.02 7.18
C ILE A 82 5.82 -2.69 6.61
N ASN A 83 5.10 -3.42 7.45
CA ASN A 83 3.95 -4.22 7.04
C ASN A 83 2.66 -3.37 6.94
N GLY A 84 1.88 -3.55 5.86
CA GLY A 84 0.58 -2.91 5.64
C GLY A 84 0.61 -1.44 5.17
N ALA A 85 1.76 -0.96 4.72
CA ALA A 85 1.94 0.42 4.26
C ALA A 85 1.37 0.66 2.84
N ASP A 86 1.32 -0.39 2.02
CA ASP A 86 0.72 -0.46 0.69
C ASP A 86 -0.78 -0.08 0.70
N LYS A 87 -1.51 -0.40 1.78
CA LYS A 87 -2.95 -0.13 1.91
C LYS A 87 -3.28 1.36 1.86
N SER A 88 -2.40 2.24 2.31
CA SER A 88 -2.64 3.69 2.24
C SER A 88 -2.52 4.20 0.81
N ASP A 89 -1.46 3.78 0.12
CA ASP A 89 -1.18 4.19 -1.26
C ASP A 89 -2.26 3.66 -2.21
N MET A 90 -2.72 2.42 -1.98
CA MET A 90 -3.83 1.82 -2.71
C MET A 90 -5.16 2.56 -2.47
N ARG A 91 -5.47 2.99 -1.24
CA ARG A 91 -6.68 3.79 -0.96
C ARG A 91 -6.68 5.13 -1.69
N ASP A 92 -5.54 5.80 -1.76
CA ASP A 92 -5.41 7.05 -2.50
C ASP A 92 -5.64 6.87 -3.99
N LEU A 93 -5.14 5.76 -4.54
CA LEU A 93 -5.36 5.39 -5.93
C LEU A 93 -6.84 5.02 -6.18
N GLU A 94 -7.43 4.18 -5.33
CA GLU A 94 -8.87 3.85 -5.36
C GLU A 94 -9.74 5.10 -5.32
N ARG A 95 -9.43 6.08 -4.47
CA ARG A 95 -10.15 7.37 -4.41
C ARG A 95 -10.10 8.10 -5.74
N LYS A 96 -8.91 8.21 -6.37
CA LYS A 96 -8.74 8.87 -7.68
C LYS A 96 -9.50 8.14 -8.79
N PHE A 97 -9.49 6.80 -8.79
CA PHE A 97 -10.25 5.99 -9.75
C PHE A 97 -11.77 6.02 -9.49
N ASN A 98 -12.22 6.05 -8.24
CA ASN A 98 -13.64 6.09 -7.90
C ASN A 98 -14.30 7.43 -8.25
N GLN A 99 -13.61 8.56 -7.97
CA GLN A 99 -14.05 9.87 -8.47
C GLN A 99 -14.18 9.88 -10.00
N THR A 100 -13.30 9.14 -10.66
CA THR A 100 -13.31 9.00 -12.10
C THR A 100 -14.47 8.12 -12.60
N ASN A 101 -14.80 7.05 -11.89
CA ASN A 101 -15.85 6.09 -12.25
C ASN A 101 -17.26 6.68 -12.11
N SER A 102 -17.48 7.62 -11.18
CA SER A 102 -18.78 8.27 -10.95
C SER A 102 -19.35 9.00 -12.18
N ASN A 103 -18.50 9.39 -13.14
CA ASN A 103 -18.93 10.12 -14.33
C ASN A 103 -19.17 9.19 -15.53
N MET A 104 -18.86 7.89 -15.42
CA MET A 104 -19.07 6.94 -16.52
C MET A 104 -20.55 6.59 -16.71
N SER A 105 -21.36 6.59 -15.64
CA SER A 105 -22.82 6.49 -15.75
C SER A 105 -23.40 7.69 -16.50
N GLN A 106 -22.97 8.91 -16.16
CA GLN A 106 -23.37 10.12 -16.86
C GLN A 106 -23.01 10.09 -18.34
N LEU A 107 -21.85 9.52 -18.69
CA LEU A 107 -21.46 9.35 -20.09
C LEU A 107 -22.43 8.43 -20.84
N ARG A 108 -22.87 7.34 -20.21
CA ARG A 108 -23.86 6.43 -20.79
C ARG A 108 -25.17 7.17 -21.06
N ASP A 109 -25.70 7.88 -20.06
CA ASP A 109 -26.93 8.66 -20.19
C ASP A 109 -26.84 9.73 -21.30
N LEU A 110 -25.69 10.39 -21.44
CA LEU A 110 -25.44 11.38 -22.49
C LEU A 110 -25.32 10.74 -23.90
N SER A 111 -25.02 9.45 -23.98
CA SER A 111 -24.77 8.75 -25.24
C SER A 111 -25.95 7.93 -25.75
N GLU A 112 -26.86 7.52 -24.87
CA GLU A 112 -27.97 6.60 -25.16
C GLU A 112 -28.89 7.14 -26.27
N GLY A 113 -29.07 6.34 -27.33
CA GLY A 113 -29.90 6.68 -28.49
C GLY A 113 -29.41 7.90 -29.28
N LYS A 114 -28.21 8.44 -29.01
CA LYS A 114 -27.70 9.64 -29.69
C LYS A 114 -26.88 9.26 -30.93
N SER A 115 -27.24 9.88 -32.04
CA SER A 115 -26.49 9.81 -33.30
C SER A 115 -26.48 11.16 -34.01
N PHE A 116 -25.54 11.34 -34.93
CA PHE A 116 -25.50 12.49 -35.82
C PHE A 116 -25.00 12.09 -37.20
N GLU A 117 -25.33 12.89 -38.21
CA GLU A 117 -24.81 12.72 -39.56
C GLU A 117 -23.64 13.66 -39.81
N HIS A 118 -22.59 13.15 -40.44
CA HIS A 118 -21.47 13.96 -40.90
C HIS A 118 -20.88 13.38 -42.19
N LYS A 119 -20.73 14.20 -43.23
CA LYS A 119 -20.21 13.76 -44.54
C LYS A 119 -20.93 12.52 -45.10
N GLY A 120 -22.26 12.48 -45.01
CA GLY A 120 -23.08 11.38 -45.54
C GLY A 120 -22.98 10.06 -44.78
N LYS A 121 -22.43 10.07 -43.56
CA LYS A 121 -22.37 8.89 -42.67
C LYS A 121 -23.04 9.19 -41.34
N THR A 122 -23.77 8.22 -40.81
CA THR A 122 -24.35 8.27 -39.47
C THR A 122 -23.35 7.75 -38.45
N TYR A 123 -23.11 8.52 -37.39
CA TYR A 123 -22.22 8.16 -36.30
C TYR A 123 -23.04 7.96 -35.03
N SER A 124 -22.91 6.78 -34.41
CA SER A 124 -23.56 6.45 -33.15
C SER A 124 -22.63 6.81 -31.98
N LEU A 125 -23.12 7.68 -31.09
CA LEU A 125 -22.40 8.05 -29.87
C LEU A 125 -22.45 6.90 -28.86
N GLU A 126 -23.58 6.20 -28.79
CA GLU A 126 -23.78 5.02 -27.94
C GLU A 126 -22.78 3.91 -28.27
N ALA A 127 -22.67 3.53 -29.56
CA ALA A 127 -21.74 2.50 -29.99
C ALA A 127 -20.28 2.87 -29.68
N LEU A 128 -19.91 4.15 -29.87
CA LEU A 128 -18.59 4.64 -29.52
C LEU A 128 -18.33 4.61 -28.00
N CYS A 129 -19.35 4.91 -27.19
CA CYS A 129 -19.29 4.87 -25.73
C CYS A 129 -19.05 3.43 -25.23
N ASP A 130 -19.79 2.46 -25.75
CA ASP A 130 -19.60 1.05 -25.40
C ASP A 130 -18.22 0.52 -25.82
N ASP A 131 -17.74 0.91 -27.00
CA ASP A 131 -16.37 0.60 -27.43
C ASP A 131 -15.32 1.20 -26.49
N PHE A 132 -15.52 2.45 -26.05
CA PHE A 132 -14.65 3.08 -25.08
C PHE A 132 -14.65 2.33 -23.74
N PHE A 133 -15.81 1.85 -23.26
CA PHE A 133 -15.88 1.07 -22.03
C PHE A 133 -15.11 -0.24 -22.12
N LYS A 134 -15.13 -0.95 -23.26
CA LYS A 134 -14.31 -2.15 -23.47
C LYS A 134 -12.82 -1.83 -23.34
N VAL A 135 -12.34 -0.79 -24.02
CA VAL A 135 -10.95 -0.34 -23.94
C VAL A 135 -10.59 0.09 -22.51
N ARG A 136 -11.49 0.78 -21.81
CA ARG A 136 -11.30 1.18 -20.41
C ARG A 136 -11.10 -0.03 -19.50
N VAL A 137 -11.93 -1.07 -19.65
CA VAL A 137 -11.79 -2.32 -18.87
C VAL A 137 -10.43 -2.96 -19.15
N GLU A 138 -10.00 -2.97 -20.41
CA GLU A 138 -8.70 -3.49 -20.80
C GLU A 138 -7.53 -2.70 -20.20
N LEU A 139 -7.57 -1.36 -20.29
CA LEU A 139 -6.58 -0.48 -19.66
C LEU A 139 -6.53 -0.68 -18.14
N GLY A 140 -7.68 -0.83 -17.48
CA GLY A 140 -7.75 -1.13 -16.06
C GLY A 140 -7.05 -2.44 -15.68
N LYS A 141 -7.19 -3.50 -16.51
CA LYS A 141 -6.46 -4.76 -16.30
C LYS A 141 -4.95 -4.57 -16.40
N GLU A 142 -4.47 -3.80 -17.37
CA GLU A 142 -3.04 -3.54 -17.53
C GLU A 142 -2.49 -2.68 -16.39
N VAL A 143 -3.22 -1.65 -15.95
CA VAL A 143 -2.87 -0.85 -14.75
C VAL A 143 -2.80 -1.72 -13.51
N ASN A 144 -3.72 -2.66 -13.31
CA ASN A 144 -3.69 -3.58 -12.17
C ASN A 144 -2.42 -4.44 -12.16
N LYS A 145 -1.95 -4.93 -13.32
CA LYS A 145 -0.68 -5.66 -13.41
C LYS A 145 0.52 -4.81 -13.00
N ILE A 146 0.48 -3.51 -13.28
CA ILE A 146 1.54 -2.58 -12.83
C ILE A 146 1.46 -2.44 -11.31
N LEU A 147 0.26 -2.26 -10.75
CA LEU A 147 0.05 -2.13 -9.29
C LEU A 147 0.52 -3.36 -8.51
N GLU A 148 0.45 -4.55 -9.10
CA GLU A 148 0.97 -5.79 -8.50
C GLU A 148 2.50 -5.78 -8.32
N LYS A 149 3.24 -4.96 -9.09
CA LYS A 149 4.73 -4.92 -9.08
C LYS A 149 5.35 -4.18 -7.90
N LYS A 150 4.61 -3.96 -6.80
CA LYS A 150 5.04 -3.36 -5.51
C LYS A 150 6.41 -2.64 -5.51
N THR A 151 6.41 -1.33 -5.27
CA THR A 151 7.66 -0.59 -5.08
C THR A 151 8.23 -0.83 -3.69
N LEU A 152 9.55 -0.75 -3.57
CA LEU A 152 10.25 -0.84 -2.30
C LEU A 152 11.02 0.46 -2.10
N ASN A 153 10.68 1.22 -1.07
CA ASN A 153 11.28 2.52 -0.79
C ASN A 153 12.00 2.48 0.56
N ASP A 154 13.18 3.09 0.65
CA ASP A 154 13.92 3.18 1.89
C ASP A 154 13.27 4.17 2.86
N VAL A 155 13.31 3.85 4.15
CA VAL A 155 12.80 4.68 5.24
C VAL A 155 13.95 4.97 6.20
N ASN A 156 14.33 6.24 6.28
CA ASN A 156 15.52 6.68 7.01
C ASN A 156 15.20 7.54 8.24
N ASP A 157 13.94 7.89 8.47
CA ASP A 157 13.49 8.68 9.60
C ASP A 157 12.15 8.20 10.21
N GLY A 158 11.76 8.82 11.32
CA GLY A 158 10.49 8.56 12.00
C GLY A 158 10.59 7.66 13.25
N PRO A 159 9.43 7.34 13.87
CA PRO A 159 9.38 6.67 15.18
C PRO A 159 10.02 5.28 15.19
N LEU A 160 9.87 4.51 14.11
CA LEU A 160 10.47 3.18 13.98
C LEU A 160 12.00 3.26 13.95
N ILE A 161 12.56 4.17 13.16
CA ILE A 161 14.01 4.37 13.06
C ILE A 161 14.60 4.82 14.39
N LYS A 162 13.90 5.72 15.09
CA LYS A 162 14.28 6.13 16.44
C LYS A 162 14.29 4.92 17.40
N ALA A 163 13.22 4.12 17.43
CA ALA A 163 13.13 2.95 18.29
C ALA A 163 14.23 1.91 17.99
N MET A 164 14.56 1.68 16.72
CA MET A 164 15.66 0.79 16.32
C MET A 164 17.02 1.31 16.76
N ARG A 165 17.27 2.62 16.61
CA ARG A 165 18.52 3.26 17.08
C ARG A 165 18.67 3.16 18.59
N ASP A 166 17.60 3.44 19.33
CA ASP A 166 17.57 3.39 20.79
C ASP A 166 17.82 1.96 21.30
N PHE A 167 17.19 0.95 20.66
CA PHE A 167 17.42 -0.46 20.97
C PHE A 167 18.83 -0.95 20.60
N GLY A 168 19.34 -0.57 19.43
CA GLY A 168 20.68 -0.96 18.97
C GLY A 168 21.82 -0.36 19.80
N SER A 169 21.55 0.76 20.50
CA SER A 169 22.54 1.46 21.33
C SER A 169 22.38 1.22 22.83
N SER A 170 21.28 0.59 23.26
CA SER A 170 21.04 0.35 24.69
C SER A 170 21.81 -0.87 25.20
N ASN A 171 22.18 -0.84 26.48
CA ASN A 171 22.83 -1.93 27.20
C ASN A 171 21.95 -2.38 28.35
N ASP A 172 21.98 -3.68 28.66
CA ASP A 172 21.29 -4.21 29.83
C ASP A 172 22.11 -3.88 31.09
N THR A 173 21.75 -2.79 31.77
CA THR A 173 22.39 -2.38 33.03
C THR A 173 21.65 -2.87 34.28
N GLU A 174 20.45 -3.42 34.11
CA GLU A 174 19.56 -3.86 35.18
C GLU A 174 19.51 -5.39 35.33
N LEU A 175 18.94 -5.85 36.46
CA LEU A 175 18.66 -7.26 36.74
C LEU A 175 17.80 -7.89 35.64
N LEU A 176 18.22 -9.06 35.15
CA LEU A 176 17.52 -9.85 34.13
C LEU A 176 16.28 -10.57 34.72
N LYS A 177 15.23 -9.79 35.02
CA LYS A 177 13.99 -10.26 35.68
C LYS A 177 12.98 -10.86 34.72
N ASP A 178 13.10 -10.61 33.42
CA ASP A 178 12.14 -11.01 32.40
C ASP A 178 12.65 -12.13 31.49
N ARG A 179 11.71 -12.73 30.75
CA ARG A 179 12.01 -13.67 29.66
C ARG A 179 11.27 -13.29 28.39
N VAL A 180 11.93 -13.53 27.26
CA VAL A 180 11.29 -13.48 25.94
C VAL A 180 11.44 -14.85 25.27
N THR A 181 10.31 -15.35 24.79
CA THR A 181 10.23 -16.57 23.98
C THR A 181 10.22 -16.19 22.51
N PHE A 182 11.12 -16.80 21.73
CA PHE A 182 11.12 -16.70 20.28
C PHE A 182 10.71 -18.02 19.67
N VAL A 183 9.88 -17.96 18.63
CA VAL A 183 9.49 -19.11 17.82
C VAL A 183 9.89 -18.80 16.37
N THR A 184 10.98 -19.39 15.89
CA THR A 184 11.60 -19.07 14.60
C THR A 184 11.71 -20.31 13.71
N ASN A 185 12.12 -20.15 12.45
CA ASN A 185 12.64 -21.27 11.66
C ASN A 185 14.09 -21.58 12.07
N LEU A 186 14.60 -22.74 11.65
CA LEU A 186 15.96 -23.19 11.97
C LEU A 186 17.04 -22.23 11.44
N GLU A 187 16.87 -21.71 10.22
CA GLU A 187 17.83 -20.78 9.60
C GLU A 187 17.99 -19.49 10.43
N THR A 188 16.88 -18.89 10.86
CA THR A 188 16.87 -17.69 11.70
C THR A 188 17.49 -17.99 13.07
N GLU A 189 17.23 -19.17 13.63
CA GLU A 189 17.80 -19.56 14.92
C GLU A 189 19.33 -19.73 14.83
N GLN A 190 19.81 -20.35 13.76
CA GLN A 190 21.23 -20.50 13.47
C GLN A 190 21.91 -19.14 13.29
N LYS A 191 21.34 -18.24 12.47
CA LYS A 191 21.87 -16.88 12.27
C LYS A 191 21.94 -16.06 13.57
N LEU A 192 20.99 -16.24 14.48
CA LEU A 192 21.00 -15.59 15.80
C LEU A 192 22.06 -16.15 16.75
N ARG A 193 22.62 -17.33 16.45
CA ARG A 193 23.61 -18.04 17.27
C ARG A 193 24.96 -18.23 16.58
N GLU A 194 25.17 -17.64 15.41
CA GLU A 194 26.41 -17.77 14.66
C GLU A 194 27.63 -17.48 15.55
N ASP A 195 28.60 -18.40 15.51
CA ASP A 195 29.88 -18.40 16.22
C ASP A 195 29.83 -18.20 17.75
N GLY A 196 28.77 -18.68 18.40
CA GLY A 196 28.66 -18.61 19.87
C GLY A 196 28.31 -17.22 20.39
N SER A 197 27.86 -16.33 19.50
CA SER A 197 27.37 -15.01 19.85
C SER A 197 26.18 -15.10 20.82
N GLU A 198 26.18 -14.26 21.85
CA GLU A 198 25.01 -14.11 22.71
C GLU A 198 23.84 -13.50 21.91
N ILE A 199 22.65 -14.11 22.04
CA ILE A 199 21.45 -13.72 21.28
C ILE A 199 21.09 -12.24 21.45
N LYS A 200 21.28 -11.66 22.65
CA LYS A 200 20.92 -10.26 22.92
C LYS A 200 21.80 -9.28 22.14
N PRO A 201 23.14 -9.33 22.22
CA PRO A 201 24.02 -8.60 21.31
C PRO A 201 23.70 -8.81 19.83
N ALA A 202 23.43 -10.05 19.40
CA ALA A 202 23.08 -10.34 18.02
C ALA A 202 21.80 -9.60 17.57
N LEU A 203 20.75 -9.59 18.39
CA LEU A 203 19.51 -8.85 18.12
C LEU A 203 19.72 -7.34 18.09
N ARG A 204 20.56 -6.79 18.99
CA ARG A 204 20.89 -5.36 19.01
C ARG A 204 21.65 -4.97 17.74
N GLN A 205 22.63 -5.77 17.36
CA GLN A 205 23.42 -5.55 16.14
C GLN A 205 22.52 -5.65 14.89
N LEU A 206 21.64 -6.64 14.83
CA LEU A 206 20.65 -6.79 13.76
C LEU A 206 19.85 -5.50 13.59
N MET A 207 19.25 -4.97 14.66
CA MET A 207 18.46 -3.74 14.60
C MET A 207 19.29 -2.49 14.26
N LYS A 208 20.58 -2.48 14.60
CA LYS A 208 21.49 -1.37 14.31
C LYS A 208 21.86 -1.30 12.82
N THR A 209 21.98 -2.43 12.14
CA THR A 209 22.45 -2.50 10.75
C THR A 209 21.34 -2.73 9.73
N THR A 210 20.16 -3.15 10.17
CA THR A 210 19.05 -3.47 9.27
C THR A 210 18.48 -2.20 8.62
N GLU A 211 18.50 -2.15 7.29
CA GLU A 211 17.76 -1.15 6.54
C GLU A 211 16.25 -1.33 6.73
N VAL A 212 15.51 -0.23 6.75
CA VAL A 212 14.04 -0.27 6.82
C VAL A 212 13.47 0.09 5.47
N LYS A 213 12.59 -0.76 4.95
CA LYS A 213 11.95 -0.54 3.65
C LYS A 213 10.44 -0.60 3.76
N LYS A 214 9.77 0.25 3.00
CA LYS A 214 8.32 0.33 2.88
C LYS A 214 7.91 -0.20 1.52
N GLU A 215 7.07 -1.23 1.50
CA GLU A 215 6.34 -1.58 0.28
C GLU A 215 5.29 -0.51 -0.01
N GLY A 216 5.32 0.01 -1.22
CA GLY A 216 4.33 0.94 -1.74
C GLY A 216 3.65 0.39 -2.99
N ALA A 217 2.52 0.97 -3.32
CA ALA A 217 1.98 0.82 -4.67
C ALA A 217 2.79 1.72 -5.62
N PRO A 218 3.02 1.33 -6.89
CA PRO A 218 3.69 2.17 -7.89
C PRO A 218 2.78 3.32 -8.37
N ILE A 219 2.21 4.10 -7.44
CA ILE A 219 1.22 5.15 -7.74
C ILE A 219 1.78 6.27 -8.62
N ASN A 220 3.11 6.42 -8.67
CA ASN A 220 3.83 7.37 -9.50
C ASN A 220 4.32 6.77 -10.82
N ASP A 221 3.91 5.54 -11.16
CA ASP A 221 4.23 4.97 -12.47
C ASP A 221 3.65 5.86 -13.58
N PRO A 222 4.47 6.27 -14.57
CA PRO A 222 4.02 7.16 -15.65
C PRO A 222 2.78 6.65 -16.39
N GLN A 223 2.64 5.33 -16.55
CA GLN A 223 1.51 4.71 -17.26
C GLN A 223 0.22 4.78 -16.43
N ILE A 224 0.32 4.66 -15.11
CA ILE A 224 -0.81 4.84 -14.19
C ILE A 224 -1.27 6.30 -14.18
N ILE A 225 -0.31 7.24 -14.13
CA ILE A 225 -0.61 8.68 -14.20
C ILE A 225 -1.28 9.01 -15.54
N GLU A 226 -0.76 8.50 -16.65
CA GLU A 226 -1.31 8.70 -17.99
C GLU A 226 -2.75 8.17 -18.09
N ALA A 227 -3.02 6.98 -17.55
CA ALA A 227 -4.37 6.42 -17.48
C ALA A 227 -5.36 7.32 -16.71
N LEU A 228 -4.96 7.80 -15.52
CA LEU A 228 -5.77 8.72 -14.72
C LEU A 228 -6.06 10.02 -15.48
N GLN A 229 -5.06 10.57 -16.16
CA GLN A 229 -5.23 11.82 -16.92
C GLN A 229 -6.19 11.66 -18.11
N ILE A 230 -6.17 10.52 -18.82
CA ILE A 230 -7.13 10.24 -19.91
C ILE A 230 -8.55 10.38 -19.38
N TYR A 231 -8.83 9.78 -18.23
CA TYR A 231 -10.17 9.81 -17.67
C TYR A 231 -10.54 11.16 -17.04
N GLN A 232 -9.60 11.86 -16.40
CA GLN A 232 -9.84 13.22 -15.92
C GLN A 232 -10.20 14.17 -17.07
N ARG A 233 -9.53 14.05 -18.23
CA ARG A 233 -9.87 14.82 -19.43
C ARG A 233 -11.27 14.46 -19.94
N LEU A 234 -11.63 13.18 -19.94
CA LEU A 234 -13.00 12.75 -20.28
C LEU A 234 -14.05 13.37 -19.34
N ASN A 235 -13.79 13.38 -18.04
CA ASN A 235 -14.70 13.95 -17.06
C ASN A 235 -14.92 15.45 -17.26
N LYS A 236 -13.88 16.20 -17.65
CA LYS A 236 -14.04 17.60 -18.04
C LYS A 236 -14.95 17.76 -19.27
N ASN A 237 -14.81 16.88 -20.26
CA ASN A 237 -15.66 16.90 -21.45
C ASN A 237 -17.13 16.56 -21.13
N ILE A 238 -17.37 15.62 -20.20
CA ILE A 238 -18.71 15.30 -19.70
C ILE A 238 -19.33 16.50 -18.98
N GLY A 239 -18.56 17.16 -18.10
CA GLY A 239 -19.00 18.40 -17.45
C GLY A 239 -19.35 19.50 -18.45
N ALA A 240 -18.53 19.68 -19.49
CA ALA A 240 -18.80 20.63 -20.57
C ALA A 240 -20.06 20.25 -21.37
N ALA A 241 -20.30 18.96 -21.62
CA ALA A 241 -21.52 18.49 -22.29
C ALA A 241 -22.78 18.82 -21.49
N HIS A 242 -22.75 18.61 -20.17
CA HIS A 242 -23.87 19.00 -19.29
C HIS A 242 -24.10 20.52 -19.29
N LEU A 243 -23.04 21.33 -19.30
CA LEU A 243 -23.17 22.79 -19.42
C LEU A 243 -23.78 23.19 -20.77
N ALA A 244 -23.33 22.60 -21.87
CA ALA A 244 -23.88 22.87 -23.20
C ALA A 244 -25.39 22.55 -23.27
N ILE A 245 -25.83 21.44 -22.66
CA ILE A 245 -27.25 21.08 -22.57
C ILE A 245 -28.04 22.16 -21.81
N LYS A 246 -27.51 22.66 -20.68
CA LYS A 246 -28.14 23.75 -19.92
C LYS A 246 -28.25 25.05 -20.73
N GLU A 247 -27.32 25.27 -21.65
CA GLU A 247 -27.31 26.41 -22.59
C GLU A 247 -28.14 26.16 -23.86
N ASN A 248 -28.94 25.08 -23.92
CA ASN A 248 -29.70 24.66 -25.10
C ASN A 248 -28.84 24.39 -26.36
N LYS A 249 -27.58 24.01 -26.19
CA LYS A 249 -26.67 23.58 -27.25
C LYS A 249 -26.57 22.05 -27.29
N SER A 250 -26.45 21.48 -28.49
CA SER A 250 -26.23 20.05 -28.65
C SER A 250 -24.76 19.68 -28.41
N PRO A 251 -24.44 18.84 -27.41
CA PRO A 251 -23.06 18.42 -27.14
C PRO A 251 -22.63 17.22 -27.99
N VAL A 252 -23.53 16.64 -28.81
CA VAL A 252 -23.37 15.28 -29.37
C VAL A 252 -22.09 15.14 -30.21
N PHE A 253 -21.81 16.11 -31.08
CA PHE A 253 -20.65 16.07 -31.96
C PHE A 253 -19.32 16.24 -31.19
N ASP A 254 -19.27 17.19 -30.26
CA ASP A 254 -18.07 17.47 -29.47
C ASP A 254 -17.79 16.33 -28.50
N LEU A 255 -18.83 15.76 -27.90
CA LEU A 255 -18.73 14.59 -27.04
C LEU A 255 -18.25 13.37 -27.84
N TYR A 256 -18.74 13.17 -29.07
CA TYR A 256 -18.23 12.11 -29.95
C TYR A 256 -16.73 12.24 -30.21
N LYS A 257 -16.25 13.44 -30.58
CA LYS A 257 -14.83 13.71 -30.77
C LYS A 257 -14.02 13.43 -29.51
N ALA A 258 -14.51 13.91 -28.37
CA ALA A 258 -13.87 13.72 -27.08
C ALA A 258 -13.73 12.23 -26.74
N ILE A 259 -14.80 11.44 -26.79
CA ILE A 259 -14.78 10.00 -26.51
C ILE A 259 -13.84 9.30 -27.49
N SER A 260 -13.93 9.61 -28.79
CA SER A 260 -13.08 8.98 -29.81
C SER A 260 -11.60 9.24 -29.54
N GLN A 261 -11.24 10.47 -29.17
CA GLN A 261 -9.87 10.80 -28.82
C GLN A 261 -9.40 10.06 -27.57
N ARG A 262 -10.21 10.02 -26.49
CA ARG A 262 -9.85 9.31 -25.26
C ARG A 262 -9.76 7.80 -25.48
N LYS A 263 -10.60 7.22 -26.34
CA LYS A 263 -10.52 5.82 -26.75
C LYS A 263 -9.19 5.52 -27.41
N ASN A 264 -8.77 6.35 -28.36
CA ASN A 264 -7.50 6.15 -29.07
C ASN A 264 -6.29 6.31 -28.15
N GLU A 265 -6.31 7.28 -27.24
CA GLU A 265 -5.28 7.43 -26.20
C GLU A 265 -5.21 6.19 -25.29
N ALA A 266 -6.36 5.66 -24.86
CA ALA A 266 -6.40 4.47 -24.03
C ALA A 266 -5.90 3.22 -24.77
N ILE A 267 -6.24 3.05 -26.05
CA ILE A 267 -5.69 1.97 -26.90
C ILE A 267 -4.16 2.11 -27.03
N ALA A 268 -3.67 3.32 -27.31
CA ALA A 268 -2.24 3.58 -27.44
C ALA A 268 -1.50 3.27 -26.14
N LEU A 269 -2.08 3.65 -24.99
CA LEU A 269 -1.53 3.33 -23.69
C LEU A 269 -1.52 1.82 -23.41
N VAL A 270 -2.60 1.09 -23.72
CA VAL A 270 -2.63 -0.37 -23.61
C VAL A 270 -1.52 -1.02 -24.43
N LYS A 271 -1.33 -0.58 -25.69
CA LYS A 271 -0.24 -1.08 -26.54
C LYS A 271 1.13 -0.78 -25.94
N LYS A 272 1.34 0.45 -25.45
CA LYS A 272 2.57 0.89 -24.78
C LYS A 272 2.89 0.04 -23.55
N ILE A 273 1.90 -0.21 -22.69
CA ILE A 273 2.07 -1.06 -21.49
C ILE A 273 2.49 -2.48 -21.89
N ARG A 274 1.92 -3.01 -22.99
CA ARG A 274 2.22 -4.36 -23.50
C ARG A 274 3.50 -4.45 -24.35
N GLY A 275 4.16 -3.33 -24.65
CA GLY A 275 5.30 -3.30 -25.57
C GLY A 275 4.93 -3.63 -27.03
N LEU A 276 3.67 -3.43 -27.42
CA LEU A 276 3.20 -3.63 -28.80
C LEU A 276 3.40 -2.34 -29.61
N LYS A 277 3.91 -2.49 -30.84
CA LYS A 277 4.06 -1.39 -31.80
C LYS A 277 2.71 -0.97 -32.39
#